data_AF-A0A9P7GZH9-F1
#
_entry.id   AF-A0A9P7GZH9-F1
#
_cell.length_a   1.000
_cell.length_b   1.000
_cell.length_c   1.000
_cell.angle_alpha   90.00
_cell.angle_beta   90.00
_cell.angle_gamma   90.00
#
_symmetry.space_group_name_H-M   'P 1'
#
loop_
_entity.id
_entity.type
_entity.pdbx_description
1 polymer ?
#
loop_
_entity_poly.entity_id
_entity_poly.type
_entity_poly.pdbx_seq_one_letter_code
_entity_poly.pdbx_strand_id
1 'polypeptide(L)'
;PDHPFNEVSYLNAAAILRRDESFRIIADTGKVDITAKDPQDDGMTSLHRAYISGCVETIEFLLQHDSVRVTVNKRDENGRNSRFHGVEKGQEKISQRLVNLNTVNRDAVDNQVHTPFNYAINHGHQDITRALLNTGRVNRQNAARMSTPQDEGISGLRKSLDISETKAEINADELRLAQMGHTQELNRHFSTLSLIGLASTTTISWTGLGLGLITEIGAGGPGAVIYGFILVTILQCFLGASLAEFVSSYPTEGGMYHWIAAVAPRRSTGILSFLTGWFSVLGWIFTTASTNIIYAQILMALIALYKADLEIQAWQTFIVYQGLNLLTAGVVMFGNKIIPALNKFSLFYLQIGWLVVLVTVVACAPTHRDPEFVFRTWINTTGWQNNGITFITGLVNPLYSLGGLDGVTHITEEMPNPSRNAPMAIAITLIIAFCTGLTYLISLMFSIQDFDQLTTGNTGMPLAELFRQVTQKTGGAFGLLFILWSKVHSTLKIPFNSQLVVTAVIAALGCLYLGSSTAFNSLLGTAVTINNISYMFPILTNLLTGRKNMHKGAFHMGPTIGTIVNIVTVCWLTFAIVFFSFPYVMPVEVANMNYTCVVVGGLTILIGAWWLKAGKEYTERMMKAKEA
;
A
#
# COMPACT_ATOMS: atom_id res chain seq x y z
N PRO A 1 -47.27 60.86 0.59
CA PRO A 1 -47.81 60.60 1.95
C PRO A 1 -48.72 59.36 1.92
N ASP A 2 -48.35 58.18 2.40
CA ASP A 2 -47.30 57.83 3.37
C ASP A 2 -46.91 56.36 3.16
N HIS A 3 -45.67 56.14 2.73
CA HIS A 3 -44.77 55.04 3.14
C HIS A 3 -43.51 55.15 2.27
N PRO A 4 -42.37 55.60 2.80
CA PRO A 4 -41.14 55.66 2.03
C PRO A 4 -40.61 54.22 1.89
N PHE A 5 -40.55 53.68 0.68
CA PHE A 5 -39.78 52.46 0.44
C PHE A 5 -38.33 52.74 0.81
N ASN A 6 -37.81 52.02 1.79
CA ASN A 6 -36.42 52.13 2.23
C ASN A 6 -35.50 51.68 1.09
N GLU A 7 -34.28 52.22 0.97
CA GLU A 7 -33.35 51.81 -0.09
C GLU A 7 -33.03 50.30 -0.03
N VAL A 8 -33.10 49.71 1.17
CA VAL A 8 -33.00 48.25 1.42
C VAL A 8 -34.16 47.48 0.79
N SER A 9 -35.36 48.05 0.70
CA SER A 9 -36.53 47.42 0.10
C SER A 9 -36.37 47.21 -1.41
N TYR A 10 -35.70 48.14 -2.10
CA TYR A 10 -35.36 47.98 -3.52
C TYR A 10 -34.30 46.90 -3.75
N LEU A 11 -33.31 46.83 -2.86
CA LEU A 11 -32.29 45.79 -2.88
C LEU A 11 -32.91 44.39 -2.64
N ASN A 12 -33.84 44.29 -1.67
CA ASN A 12 -34.60 43.07 -1.41
C ASN A 12 -35.49 42.68 -2.60
N ALA A 13 -36.16 43.64 -3.24
CA ALA A 13 -36.97 43.39 -4.43
C ALA A 13 -36.13 42.85 -5.60
N ALA A 14 -34.91 43.36 -5.82
CA ALA A 14 -34.01 42.84 -6.83
C ALA A 14 -33.60 41.38 -6.57
N ALA A 15 -33.36 41.02 -5.30
CA ALA A 15 -33.10 39.64 -4.89
C ALA A 15 -34.31 38.71 -5.10
N ILE A 16 -35.52 39.20 -4.82
CA ILE A 16 -36.78 38.45 -5.03
C ILE A 16 -37.01 38.18 -6.52
N LEU A 17 -36.81 39.20 -7.36
CA LEU A 17 -37.02 39.15 -8.81
C LEU A 17 -35.89 38.43 -9.58
N ARG A 18 -34.86 37.93 -8.88
CA ARG A 18 -33.66 37.27 -9.46
C ARG A 18 -32.96 38.13 -10.51
N ARG A 19 -32.83 39.44 -10.23
CA ARG A 19 -32.17 40.41 -11.11
C ARG A 19 -30.76 40.68 -10.60
N ASP A 20 -29.86 39.72 -10.80
CA ASP A 20 -28.54 39.69 -10.16
C ASP A 20 -27.65 40.88 -10.55
N GLU A 21 -27.69 41.29 -11.82
CA GLU A 21 -26.97 42.50 -12.27
C GLU A 21 -27.52 43.76 -11.60
N SER A 22 -28.84 43.87 -11.49
CA SER A 22 -29.47 45.00 -10.81
C SER A 22 -29.16 44.99 -9.31
N PHE A 23 -29.12 43.81 -8.68
CA PHE A 23 -28.74 43.65 -7.29
C PHE A 23 -27.29 44.12 -7.04
N ARG A 24 -26.35 43.69 -7.89
CA ARG A 24 -24.94 44.10 -7.81
C ARG A 24 -24.77 45.59 -8.01
N ILE A 25 -25.42 46.17 -9.01
CA ILE A 25 -25.36 47.61 -9.27
C ILE A 25 -25.82 48.41 -8.04
N ILE A 26 -26.93 48.00 -7.42
CA ILE A 26 -27.46 48.68 -6.23
C ILE A 26 -26.52 48.50 -5.03
N ALA A 27 -26.00 47.28 -4.81
CA ALA A 27 -25.07 46.97 -3.72
C ALA A 27 -23.74 47.72 -3.84
N ASP A 28 -23.17 47.81 -5.05
CA ASP A 28 -21.88 48.45 -5.32
C ASP A 28 -21.92 49.98 -5.23
N THR A 29 -23.12 50.59 -5.21
CA THR A 29 -23.24 52.04 -5.00
C THR A 29 -22.75 52.50 -3.62
N GLY A 30 -22.65 51.59 -2.65
CA GLY A 30 -22.24 51.88 -1.27
C GLY A 30 -23.22 52.75 -0.48
N LYS A 31 -24.36 53.15 -1.07
CA LYS A 31 -25.38 53.96 -0.43
C LYS A 31 -26.38 53.14 0.40
N VAL A 32 -26.53 51.86 0.05
CA VAL A 32 -27.46 50.92 0.70
C VAL A 32 -26.69 49.97 1.62
N ASP A 33 -27.09 49.89 2.88
CA ASP A 33 -26.56 48.88 3.81
C ASP A 33 -27.12 47.49 3.44
N ILE A 34 -26.31 46.70 2.74
CA ILE A 34 -26.62 45.31 2.33
C ILE A 34 -26.86 44.35 3.50
N THR A 35 -26.54 44.76 4.73
CA THR A 35 -26.74 43.97 5.95
C THR A 35 -27.96 44.39 6.75
N ALA A 36 -28.59 45.52 6.40
CA ALA A 36 -29.73 46.07 7.14
C ALA A 36 -30.95 45.15 7.06
N LYS A 37 -31.77 45.21 8.11
CA LYS A 37 -33.10 44.61 8.10
C LYS A 37 -34.07 45.59 7.47
N ASP A 38 -34.95 45.10 6.63
CA ASP A 38 -36.05 45.90 6.11
C ASP A 38 -37.23 45.87 7.13
N PRO A 39 -37.58 47.02 7.75
CA PRO A 39 -38.69 47.09 8.71
C PRO A 39 -40.06 46.85 8.08
N GLN A 40 -40.18 46.95 6.76
CA GLN A 40 -41.43 46.72 6.03
C GLN A 40 -41.57 45.27 5.55
N ASP A 41 -40.59 44.43 5.87
CA ASP A 41 -40.43 43.09 5.30
C ASP A 41 -40.08 42.03 6.37
N ASP A 42 -40.85 41.98 7.46
CA ASP A 42 -40.68 41.06 8.60
C ASP A 42 -39.26 41.03 9.19
N GLY A 43 -38.55 42.16 9.11
CA GLY A 43 -37.16 42.29 9.54
C GLY A 43 -36.18 41.43 8.75
N MET A 44 -36.51 41.07 7.50
CA MET A 44 -35.65 40.28 6.62
C MET A 44 -34.48 41.12 6.08
N THR A 45 -33.35 40.43 5.88
CA THR A 45 -32.19 41.00 5.17
C THR A 45 -32.18 40.54 3.72
N SER A 46 -31.37 41.21 2.88
CA SER A 46 -31.19 40.79 1.47
C SER A 46 -30.69 39.35 1.34
N LEU A 47 -29.93 38.86 2.33
CA LEU A 47 -29.54 37.46 2.41
C LEU A 47 -30.73 36.52 2.63
N HIS A 48 -31.71 36.88 3.48
CA HIS A 48 -32.92 36.07 3.65
C HIS A 48 -33.69 35.96 2.33
N ARG A 49 -33.84 37.08 1.61
CA ARG A 49 -34.55 37.12 0.32
C ARG A 49 -33.82 36.37 -0.78
N ALA A 50 -32.49 36.45 -0.84
CA ALA A 50 -31.69 35.66 -1.79
C ALA A 50 -31.85 34.14 -1.57
N TYR A 51 -32.00 33.71 -0.31
CA TYR A 51 -32.27 32.31 0.05
C TYR A 51 -33.70 31.90 -0.28
N ILE A 52 -34.69 32.78 -0.09
CA ILE A 52 -36.09 32.50 -0.48
C ILE A 52 -36.20 32.39 -2.00
N SER A 53 -35.57 33.30 -2.74
CA SER A 53 -35.64 33.35 -4.20
C SER A 53 -34.76 32.30 -4.87
N GLY A 54 -33.72 31.81 -4.20
CA GLY A 54 -32.84 30.76 -4.69
C GLY A 54 -31.84 31.22 -5.72
N CYS A 55 -31.40 32.47 -5.60
CA CYS A 55 -30.34 33.01 -6.42
C CYS A 55 -28.96 32.68 -5.81
N VAL A 56 -28.25 31.72 -6.40
CA VAL A 56 -26.94 31.26 -5.92
C VAL A 56 -25.91 32.38 -6.06
N GLU A 57 -25.96 33.11 -7.18
CA GLU A 57 -25.02 34.15 -7.55
C GLU A 57 -25.09 35.36 -6.62
N THR A 58 -26.31 35.73 -6.18
CA THR A 58 -26.54 36.78 -5.19
C THR A 58 -26.10 36.33 -3.79
N ILE A 59 -26.31 35.06 -3.43
CA ILE A 59 -25.83 34.49 -2.16
C ILE A 59 -24.29 34.50 -2.12
N GLU A 60 -23.62 34.05 -3.18
CA GLU A 60 -22.16 34.03 -3.25
C GLU A 60 -21.58 35.43 -3.22
N PHE A 61 -22.17 36.37 -3.97
CA PHE A 61 -21.79 37.78 -3.96
C PHE A 61 -21.89 38.39 -2.55
N LEU A 62 -23.01 38.16 -1.86
CA LEU A 62 -23.19 38.63 -0.48
C LEU A 62 -22.18 38.00 0.49
N LEU A 63 -21.89 36.70 0.37
CA LEU A 63 -20.94 36.00 1.26
C LEU A 63 -19.46 36.34 1.01
N GLN A 64 -19.13 36.98 -0.11
CA GLN A 64 -17.79 37.50 -0.42
C GLN A 64 -17.50 38.82 0.30
N HIS A 65 -18.53 39.61 0.67
CA HIS A 65 -18.35 40.84 1.45
C HIS A 65 -18.09 40.53 2.93
N ASP A 66 -16.97 41.02 3.46
CA ASP A 66 -16.57 40.84 4.87
C ASP A 66 -17.61 41.38 5.87
N SER A 67 -18.32 42.44 5.51
CA SER A 67 -19.42 43.03 6.30
C SER A 67 -20.62 42.07 6.47
N VAL A 68 -20.89 41.21 5.49
CA VAL A 68 -22.00 40.24 5.53
C VAL A 68 -21.63 38.99 6.33
N ARG A 69 -20.35 38.57 6.31
CA ARG A 69 -19.85 37.42 7.10
C ARG A 69 -20.07 37.60 8.61
N VAL A 70 -20.05 38.83 9.11
CA VAL A 70 -20.32 39.16 10.52
C VAL A 70 -21.81 39.11 10.84
N THR A 71 -22.69 39.34 9.86
CA THR A 71 -24.16 39.44 10.04
C THR A 71 -24.96 38.29 9.46
N VAL A 72 -24.29 37.26 8.92
CA VAL A 72 -24.87 36.06 8.29
C VAL A 72 -25.87 35.29 9.17
N ASN A 73 -25.80 35.52 10.49
CA ASN A 73 -26.66 34.89 11.49
C ASN A 73 -27.77 35.81 12.03
N LYS A 74 -27.98 37.00 11.42
CA LYS A 74 -29.14 37.85 11.76
C LYS A 74 -30.43 37.04 11.60
N ARG A 75 -31.32 37.19 12.57
CA ARG A 75 -32.61 36.50 12.63
C ARG A 75 -33.71 37.43 12.15
N ASP A 76 -34.69 36.93 11.41
CA ASP A 76 -35.94 37.63 11.11
C ASP A 76 -36.80 37.83 12.37
N GLU A 77 -37.97 38.45 12.24
CA GLU A 77 -38.90 38.67 13.37
C GLU A 77 -39.41 37.36 13.99
N ASN A 78 -39.40 36.27 13.24
CA ASN A 78 -39.75 34.92 13.70
C ASN A 78 -38.57 34.17 14.32
N GLY A 79 -37.42 34.84 14.51
CA GLY A 79 -36.22 34.25 15.09
C GLY A 79 -35.44 33.34 14.15
N ARG A 80 -35.83 33.26 12.86
CA ARG A 80 -35.23 32.39 11.84
C ARG A 80 -34.06 33.07 11.16
N ASN A 81 -32.99 32.34 10.88
CA ASN A 81 -31.91 32.84 10.03
C ASN A 81 -32.17 32.50 8.55
N SER A 82 -31.35 33.03 7.64
CA SER A 82 -31.53 32.87 6.19
C SER A 82 -31.56 31.39 5.74
N ARG A 83 -30.94 30.47 6.50
CA ARG A 83 -30.94 29.03 6.19
C ARG A 83 -32.31 28.37 6.39
N PHE A 84 -33.13 28.82 7.35
CA PHE A 84 -34.50 28.29 7.52
C PHE A 84 -35.29 28.42 6.23
N HIS A 85 -35.20 29.59 5.60
CA HIS A 85 -35.93 29.91 4.39
C HIS A 85 -35.48 29.09 3.17
N GLY A 86 -34.18 28.83 3.04
CA GLY A 86 -33.65 27.95 1.98
C GLY A 86 -34.11 26.48 2.14
N VAL A 87 -34.23 26.02 3.39
CA VAL A 87 -34.74 24.67 3.69
C VAL A 87 -36.25 24.58 3.52
N GLU A 88 -37.01 25.58 3.96
CA GLU A 88 -38.47 25.66 3.81
C GLU A 88 -38.87 25.60 2.32
N LYS A 89 -38.16 26.31 1.45
CA LYS A 89 -38.43 26.36 0.00
C LYS A 89 -37.89 25.17 -0.79
N GLY A 90 -37.23 24.19 -0.16
CA GLY A 90 -36.80 22.96 -0.83
C GLY A 90 -35.65 23.14 -1.83
N GLN A 91 -34.81 24.16 -1.64
CA GLN A 91 -33.74 24.45 -2.60
C GLN A 91 -32.54 23.54 -2.37
N GLU A 92 -32.55 22.38 -3.01
CA GLU A 92 -31.58 21.30 -2.83
C GLU A 92 -30.14 21.75 -3.11
N LYS A 93 -29.88 22.34 -4.29
CA LYS A 93 -28.53 22.80 -4.70
C LYS A 93 -27.93 23.80 -3.71
N ILE A 94 -28.75 24.73 -3.24
CA ILE A 94 -28.35 25.75 -2.27
C ILE A 94 -28.10 25.10 -0.91
N SER A 95 -29.00 24.20 -0.48
CA SER A 95 -28.92 23.49 0.80
C SER A 95 -27.70 22.56 0.90
N GLN A 96 -27.34 21.85 -0.17
CA GLN A 96 -26.12 21.04 -0.24
C GLN A 96 -24.85 21.91 -0.17
N ARG A 97 -24.83 23.06 -0.87
CA ARG A 97 -23.72 24.01 -0.81
C ARG A 97 -23.58 24.67 0.57
N LEU A 98 -24.71 24.95 1.21
CA LEU A 98 -24.86 25.46 2.59
C LEU A 98 -24.46 24.47 3.67
N VAL A 99 -24.56 23.18 3.39
CA VAL A 99 -24.06 22.16 4.30
C VAL A 99 -22.54 22.29 4.45
N ASN A 100 -21.84 22.77 3.42
CA ASN A 100 -20.38 22.93 3.45
C ASN A 100 -19.90 24.29 3.98
N LEU A 101 -20.79 25.28 4.13
CA LEU A 101 -20.45 26.60 4.64
C LEU A 101 -20.64 26.66 6.16
N ASN A 102 -19.53 26.70 6.92
CA ASN A 102 -19.52 26.84 8.39
C ASN A 102 -19.93 28.24 8.88
N THR A 103 -20.26 29.17 7.98
CA THR A 103 -20.52 30.59 8.31
C THR A 103 -21.92 30.83 8.89
N VAL A 104 -22.94 30.10 8.44
CA VAL A 104 -24.32 30.22 8.94
C VAL A 104 -24.55 29.22 10.08
N ASN A 105 -25.00 29.69 11.25
CA ASN A 105 -25.32 28.89 12.42
C ASN A 105 -26.40 27.84 12.08
N ARG A 106 -26.00 26.58 12.24
CA ARG A 106 -26.74 25.39 11.80
C ARG A 106 -27.70 24.88 12.87
N ASP A 107 -27.47 25.27 14.12
CA ASP A 107 -28.23 24.89 15.32
C ASP A 107 -29.19 25.99 15.78
N ALA A 108 -29.40 27.02 14.95
CA ALA A 108 -30.36 28.07 15.26
C ALA A 108 -31.77 27.46 15.37
N VAL A 109 -32.50 27.87 16.39
CA VAL A 109 -33.92 27.53 16.59
C VAL A 109 -34.77 28.77 16.37
N ASP A 110 -35.94 28.63 15.76
CA ASP A 110 -36.89 29.74 15.63
C ASP A 110 -37.58 30.08 16.98
N ASN A 111 -38.50 31.05 16.99
CA ASN A 111 -39.25 31.44 18.20
C ASN A 111 -40.11 30.30 18.79
N GLN A 112 -40.39 29.25 18.00
CA GLN A 112 -41.14 28.06 18.41
C GLN A 112 -40.21 26.85 18.69
N VAL A 113 -38.90 27.08 18.75
CA VAL A 113 -37.85 26.08 19.04
C VAL A 113 -37.70 25.02 17.93
N HIS A 114 -38.16 25.30 16.71
CA HIS A 114 -37.92 24.43 15.56
C HIS A 114 -36.54 24.67 14.96
N THR A 115 -35.87 23.60 14.55
CA THR A 115 -34.59 23.65 13.82
C THR A 115 -34.84 23.61 12.31
N PRO A 116 -33.86 24.00 11.47
CA PRO A 116 -33.95 23.80 10.02
C PRO A 116 -34.19 22.33 9.64
N PHE A 117 -33.69 21.39 10.45
CA PHE A 117 -33.96 19.97 10.27
C PHE A 117 -35.44 19.61 10.45
N ASN A 118 -36.12 20.22 11.43
CA ASN A 118 -37.57 20.04 11.63
C ASN A 118 -38.36 20.53 10.43
N TYR A 119 -37.96 21.67 9.84
CA TYR A 119 -38.56 22.20 8.62
C TYR A 119 -38.35 21.28 7.42
N ALA A 120 -37.15 20.70 7.24
CA ALA A 120 -36.88 19.76 6.16
C ALA A 120 -37.78 18.51 6.22
N ILE A 121 -38.05 18.01 7.43
CA ILE A 121 -38.94 16.87 7.65
C ILE A 121 -40.39 17.25 7.37
N ASN A 122 -40.89 18.34 7.98
CA ASN A 122 -42.29 18.74 7.85
C ASN A 122 -42.68 19.09 6.40
N HIS A 123 -41.72 19.58 5.60
CA HIS A 123 -41.96 19.91 4.19
C HIS A 123 -41.61 18.78 3.22
N GLY A 124 -41.19 17.60 3.71
CA GLY A 124 -40.93 16.42 2.89
C GLY A 124 -39.64 16.46 2.05
N HIS A 125 -38.68 17.32 2.39
CA HIS A 125 -37.45 17.50 1.62
C HIS A 125 -36.42 16.42 1.94
N GLN A 126 -36.54 15.26 1.29
CA GLN A 126 -35.75 14.05 1.57
C GLN A 126 -34.24 14.27 1.40
N ASP A 127 -33.80 14.90 0.32
CA ASP A 127 -32.36 15.10 0.03
C ASP A 127 -31.72 16.12 0.96
N ILE A 128 -32.47 17.16 1.35
CA ILE A 128 -32.03 18.13 2.37
C ILE A 128 -31.94 17.45 3.74
N THR A 129 -32.91 16.60 4.08
CA THR A 129 -32.93 15.83 5.33
C THR A 129 -31.70 14.89 5.42
N ARG A 130 -31.37 14.20 4.31
CA ARG A 130 -30.16 13.37 4.21
C ARG A 130 -28.88 14.20 4.33
N ALA A 131 -28.80 15.32 3.62
CA ALA A 131 -27.64 16.22 3.66
C ALA A 131 -27.43 16.81 5.07
N LEU A 132 -28.51 17.14 5.79
CA LEU A 132 -28.44 17.61 7.17
C LEU A 132 -28.00 16.48 8.13
N LEU A 133 -28.50 15.25 7.98
CA LEU A 133 -28.11 14.09 8.78
C LEU A 133 -26.62 13.72 8.61
N ASN A 134 -26.10 13.76 7.39
CA ASN A 134 -24.73 13.38 7.06
C ASN A 134 -23.65 14.29 7.66
N THR A 135 -24.04 15.40 8.29
CA THR A 135 -23.11 16.36 8.91
C THR A 135 -22.67 15.99 10.33
N GLY A 136 -23.20 14.88 10.88
CA GLY A 136 -22.70 14.26 12.11
C GLY A 136 -22.94 15.03 13.41
N ARG A 137 -23.67 16.16 13.40
CA ARG A 137 -23.91 17.00 14.59
C ARG A 137 -25.37 17.34 14.88
N VAL A 138 -26.33 16.83 14.09
CA VAL A 138 -27.76 17.01 14.42
C VAL A 138 -28.07 16.24 15.69
N ASN A 139 -28.25 16.97 16.79
CA ASN A 139 -28.46 16.40 18.11
C ASN A 139 -29.76 15.57 18.12
N ARG A 140 -29.65 14.23 18.17
CA ARG A 140 -30.78 13.28 18.12
C ARG A 140 -31.86 13.57 19.19
N GLN A 141 -31.52 14.30 20.24
CA GLN A 141 -32.43 14.75 21.29
C GLN A 141 -33.46 15.80 20.83
N ASN A 142 -33.14 16.63 19.83
CA ASN A 142 -34.08 17.65 19.33
C ASN A 142 -35.13 17.07 18.38
N ALA A 143 -34.80 15.99 17.66
CA ALA A 143 -35.74 15.24 16.84
C ALA A 143 -36.82 14.51 17.67
N ALA A 144 -36.54 14.25 18.95
CA ALA A 144 -37.45 13.56 19.88
C ALA A 144 -38.49 14.49 20.54
N ARG A 145 -38.40 15.82 20.36
CA ARG A 145 -39.34 16.79 20.96
C ARG A 145 -40.63 17.00 20.16
N MET A 146 -40.77 16.37 18.99
CA MET A 146 -42.04 16.28 18.27
C MET A 146 -42.90 15.15 18.85
N SER A 147 -43.51 15.40 20.00
CA SER A 147 -44.70 14.68 20.41
C SER A 147 -45.92 15.54 20.11
N THR A 148 -46.35 15.56 18.85
CA THR A 148 -47.74 15.84 18.49
C THR A 148 -48.24 14.76 17.50
N PRO A 149 -49.43 14.18 17.70
CA PRO A 149 -49.72 12.80 17.30
C PRO A 149 -50.50 12.69 15.97
N GLN A 150 -50.20 13.51 14.94
CA GLN A 150 -51.10 13.56 13.75
C GLN A 150 -50.50 13.48 12.35
N ASP A 151 -49.19 13.30 12.13
CA ASP A 151 -48.69 13.17 10.74
C ASP A 151 -48.39 11.72 10.34
N GLU A 152 -49.35 11.09 9.65
CA GLU A 152 -49.25 9.76 9.03
C GLU A 152 -48.08 9.64 8.02
N GLY A 153 -47.58 10.77 7.48
CA GLY A 153 -46.43 10.83 6.57
C GLY A 153 -45.09 10.44 7.20
N ILE A 154 -44.94 10.55 8.53
CA ILE A 154 -43.70 10.23 9.24
C ILE A 154 -43.54 8.71 9.43
N SER A 155 -44.64 7.94 9.37
CA SER A 155 -44.59 6.47 9.48
C SER A 155 -43.91 5.81 8.27
N GLY A 156 -44.14 6.35 7.06
CA GLY A 156 -43.47 5.94 5.83
C GLY A 156 -42.00 6.32 5.83
N LEU A 157 -41.67 7.51 6.35
CA LEU A 157 -40.27 7.92 6.50
C LEU A 157 -39.52 7.08 7.53
N ARG A 158 -40.13 6.73 8.67
CA ARG A 158 -39.54 5.79 9.65
C ARG A 158 -39.25 4.42 9.06
N LYS A 159 -40.10 3.94 8.14
CA LYS A 159 -39.87 2.69 7.41
C LYS A 159 -38.75 2.80 6.36
N SER A 160 -38.58 3.97 5.75
CA SER A 160 -37.44 4.27 4.86
C SER A 160 -36.14 4.62 5.60
N LEU A 161 -36.25 5.00 6.87
CA LEU A 161 -35.18 5.33 7.82
C LEU A 161 -34.96 4.19 8.83
N ASP A 162 -35.50 3.00 8.58
CA ASP A 162 -35.18 1.81 9.37
C ASP A 162 -33.75 1.39 8.99
N ILE A 163 -32.81 1.95 9.75
CA ILE A 163 -31.37 1.87 9.57
C ILE A 163 -30.93 0.41 9.74
N SER A 164 -30.97 -0.34 8.64
CA SER A 164 -30.18 -1.57 8.49
C SER A 164 -29.40 -1.65 7.17
N GLU A 165 -29.67 -0.78 6.18
CA GLU A 165 -29.04 -0.92 4.85
C GLU A 165 -28.39 0.34 4.24
N THR A 166 -27.98 1.33 5.04
CA THR A 166 -27.08 2.38 4.51
C THR A 166 -25.94 2.71 5.46
N LYS A 167 -25.09 1.71 5.69
CA LYS A 167 -23.66 1.95 5.92
C LYS A 167 -23.01 2.39 4.61
N ALA A 168 -23.35 3.58 4.12
CA ALA A 168 -22.33 4.38 3.46
C ALA A 168 -21.51 5.00 4.59
N GLU A 169 -20.65 4.19 5.22
CA GLU A 169 -19.55 4.71 6.02
C GLU A 169 -18.81 5.69 5.10
N ILE A 170 -18.89 7.00 5.37
CA ILE A 170 -17.80 7.89 4.97
C ILE A 170 -16.57 7.23 5.58
N ASN A 171 -15.75 6.64 4.72
CA ASN A 171 -14.74 5.73 5.18
C ASN A 171 -13.75 6.58 5.98
N ALA A 172 -13.52 6.26 7.26
CA ALA A 172 -12.56 6.99 8.07
C ALA A 172 -11.18 7.06 7.38
N ASP A 173 -10.87 6.05 6.55
CA ASP A 173 -9.65 6.00 5.75
C ASP A 173 -9.71 6.90 4.49
N GLU A 174 -10.88 7.11 3.87
CA GLU A 174 -11.06 8.06 2.75
C GLU A 174 -10.98 9.51 3.25
N LEU A 175 -11.55 9.79 4.43
CA LEU A 175 -11.40 11.08 5.10
C LEU A 175 -9.95 11.34 5.52
N ARG A 176 -9.20 10.30 5.90
CA ARG A 176 -7.76 10.39 6.23
C ARG A 176 -6.88 10.58 5.01
N LEU A 177 -7.15 9.89 3.91
CA LEU A 177 -6.48 10.12 2.62
C LEU A 177 -6.67 11.57 2.19
N ALA A 178 -7.91 12.08 2.27
CA ALA A 178 -8.22 13.47 1.98
C ALA A 178 -7.50 14.46 2.93
N GLN A 179 -7.35 14.13 4.21
CA GLN A 179 -6.54 14.91 5.18
C GLN A 179 -5.04 14.90 4.89
N MET A 180 -4.56 13.94 4.10
CA MET A 180 -3.15 13.85 3.66
C MET A 180 -2.95 14.44 2.26
N GLY A 181 -3.95 15.12 1.69
CA GLY A 181 -3.88 15.72 0.36
C GLY A 181 -4.10 14.74 -0.80
N HIS A 182 -4.59 13.53 -0.53
CA HIS A 182 -4.83 12.50 -1.54
C HIS A 182 -6.34 12.24 -1.73
N THR A 183 -6.80 12.29 -2.98
CA THR A 183 -8.14 11.81 -3.36
C THR A 183 -8.06 10.33 -3.68
N GLN A 184 -8.99 9.52 -3.18
CA GLN A 184 -9.05 8.10 -3.51
C GLN A 184 -9.43 7.94 -4.99
N GLU A 185 -8.48 7.55 -5.85
CA GLU A 185 -8.70 7.40 -7.30
C GLU A 185 -9.10 5.97 -7.70
N LEU A 186 -8.69 4.97 -6.90
CA LEU A 186 -8.90 3.54 -7.20
C LEU A 186 -10.08 2.93 -6.44
N ASN A 187 -10.79 2.02 -7.10
CA ASN A 187 -11.93 1.31 -6.54
C ASN A 187 -11.48 0.13 -5.67
N ARG A 188 -12.05 0.01 -4.47
CA ARG A 188 -11.78 -1.10 -3.55
C ARG A 188 -12.38 -2.39 -4.11
N HIS A 189 -11.52 -3.26 -4.65
CA HIS A 189 -11.95 -4.50 -5.30
C HIS A 189 -11.26 -5.75 -4.71
N PHE A 190 -10.34 -5.57 -3.77
CA PHE A 190 -9.67 -6.68 -3.08
C PHE A 190 -10.47 -7.17 -1.87
N SER A 191 -10.57 -8.49 -1.72
CA SER A 191 -11.01 -9.12 -0.45
C SER A 191 -9.81 -9.38 0.45
N THR A 192 -10.00 -9.44 1.77
CA THR A 192 -8.93 -9.78 2.74
C THR A 192 -8.19 -11.06 2.39
N LEU A 193 -8.88 -12.07 1.85
CA LEU A 193 -8.26 -13.32 1.42
C LEU A 193 -7.40 -13.15 0.15
N SER A 194 -7.83 -12.33 -0.81
CA SER A 194 -7.03 -11.98 -1.99
C SER A 194 -5.76 -11.23 -1.60
N LEU A 195 -5.85 -10.36 -0.58
CA LEU A 195 -4.71 -9.60 -0.03
C LEU A 195 -3.69 -10.50 0.65
N ILE A 196 -4.15 -11.44 1.48
CA ILE A 196 -3.28 -12.47 2.08
C ILE A 196 -2.64 -13.32 0.97
N GLY A 197 -3.39 -13.63 -0.09
CA GLY A 197 -2.87 -14.33 -1.27
C GLY A 197 -1.78 -13.58 -2.01
N LEU A 198 -1.95 -12.27 -2.20
CA LEU A 198 -0.92 -11.40 -2.78
C LEU A 198 0.31 -11.31 -1.87
N ALA A 199 0.12 -11.06 -0.57
CA ALA A 199 1.18 -10.97 0.43
C ALA A 199 2.02 -12.25 0.46
N SER A 200 1.35 -13.41 0.50
CA SER A 200 1.97 -14.74 0.49
C SER A 200 2.52 -15.14 -0.88
N THR A 201 2.14 -14.45 -1.95
CA THR A 201 2.73 -14.61 -3.28
C THR A 201 4.00 -13.80 -3.42
N THR A 202 4.00 -12.60 -2.83
CA THR A 202 5.11 -11.64 -2.82
C THR A 202 6.24 -12.11 -1.91
N THR A 203 5.89 -12.72 -0.78
CA THR A 203 6.83 -13.49 0.02
C THR A 203 7.04 -14.83 -0.70
N ILE A 204 8.21 -15.05 -1.28
CA ILE A 204 8.52 -16.21 -2.11
C ILE A 204 8.84 -17.42 -1.19
N SER A 205 8.02 -17.67 -0.16
CA SER A 205 8.30 -18.46 1.05
C SER A 205 9.09 -19.77 0.83
N TRP A 206 8.41 -20.91 0.69
CA TRP A 206 9.06 -22.21 0.53
C TRP A 206 9.64 -22.39 -0.87
N THR A 207 9.04 -21.74 -1.87
CA THR A 207 9.52 -21.80 -3.25
C THR A 207 10.91 -21.17 -3.37
N GLY A 208 11.14 -20.01 -2.77
CA GLY A 208 12.42 -19.27 -2.82
C GLY A 208 13.54 -20.01 -2.11
N LEU A 209 13.22 -20.66 -0.98
CA LEU A 209 14.19 -21.45 -0.20
C LEU A 209 14.79 -22.59 -1.02
N GLY A 210 13.95 -23.25 -1.82
CA GLY A 210 14.41 -24.30 -2.73
C GLY A 210 15.30 -23.77 -3.86
N LEU A 211 15.08 -22.54 -4.32
CA LEU A 211 15.76 -21.96 -5.48
C LEU A 211 17.18 -21.50 -5.14
N GLY A 212 17.40 -20.92 -3.96
CA GLY A 212 18.73 -20.49 -3.49
C GLY A 212 19.52 -21.55 -2.71
N LEU A 213 18.99 -22.78 -2.63
CA LEU A 213 19.49 -23.86 -1.77
C LEU A 213 20.98 -24.21 -2.01
N ILE A 214 21.49 -24.00 -3.23
CA ILE A 214 22.90 -24.27 -3.61
C ILE A 214 23.87 -23.56 -2.67
N THR A 215 23.63 -22.27 -2.46
CA THR A 215 24.54 -21.39 -1.73
C THR A 215 24.54 -21.75 -0.26
N GLU A 216 23.37 -22.01 0.31
CA GLU A 216 23.24 -22.27 1.73
C GLU A 216 23.72 -23.68 2.12
N ILE A 217 23.50 -24.69 1.25
CA ILE A 217 24.00 -26.05 1.48
C ILE A 217 25.53 -26.09 1.54
N GLY A 218 26.23 -25.37 0.65
CA GLY A 218 27.70 -25.29 0.68
C GLY A 218 28.24 -24.43 1.82
N ALA A 219 27.42 -23.52 2.35
CA ALA A 219 27.77 -22.55 3.39
C ALA A 219 27.21 -22.91 4.77
N GLY A 220 27.37 -24.18 5.17
CA GLY A 220 27.09 -24.67 6.51
C GLY A 220 26.28 -25.96 6.56
N GLY A 221 25.87 -26.51 5.41
CA GLY A 221 25.19 -27.79 5.32
C GLY A 221 23.72 -27.77 5.80
N PRO A 222 23.11 -28.95 6.01
CA PRO A 222 21.71 -29.07 6.38
C PRO A 222 21.31 -28.29 7.65
N GLY A 223 22.19 -28.28 8.66
CA GLY A 223 21.95 -27.55 9.89
C GLY A 223 21.90 -26.03 9.67
N ALA A 224 22.79 -25.49 8.85
CA ALA A 224 22.80 -24.06 8.55
C ALA A 224 21.54 -23.62 7.80
N VAL A 225 21.06 -24.43 6.86
CA VAL A 225 19.80 -24.16 6.12
C VAL A 225 18.60 -24.04 7.07
N ILE A 226 18.50 -24.94 8.05
CA ILE A 226 17.38 -24.95 9.00
C ILE A 226 17.51 -23.80 10.02
N TYR A 227 18.65 -23.71 10.71
CA TYR A 227 18.84 -22.71 11.76
C TYR A 227 18.95 -21.29 11.20
N GLY A 228 19.51 -21.13 9.99
CA GLY A 228 19.56 -19.88 9.26
C GLY A 228 18.16 -19.36 8.93
N PHE A 229 17.28 -20.23 8.41
CA PHE A 229 15.88 -19.87 8.16
C PHE A 229 15.13 -19.46 9.44
N ILE A 230 15.31 -20.20 10.55
CA ILE A 230 14.66 -19.87 11.83
C ILE A 230 15.13 -18.49 12.32
N LEU A 231 16.45 -18.26 12.32
CA LEU A 231 17.04 -16.99 12.75
C LEU A 231 16.52 -15.82 11.91
N VAL A 232 16.56 -15.95 10.58
CA VAL A 232 16.10 -14.90 9.68
C VAL A 232 14.60 -14.67 9.84
N THR A 233 13.78 -15.70 10.02
CA THR A 233 12.34 -15.52 10.28
C THR A 233 12.11 -14.69 11.53
N ILE A 234 12.79 -15.01 12.64
CA ILE A 234 12.65 -14.25 13.88
C ILE A 234 13.02 -12.78 13.66
N LEU A 235 14.11 -12.51 12.96
CA LEU A 235 14.56 -11.14 12.65
C LEU A 235 13.60 -10.42 11.70
N GLN A 236 13.02 -11.13 10.73
CA GLN A 236 12.00 -10.61 9.82
C GLN A 236 10.66 -10.32 10.52
N CYS A 237 10.34 -10.99 11.64
CA CYS A 237 9.18 -10.62 12.46
C CYS A 237 9.33 -9.23 13.08
N PHE A 238 10.54 -8.82 13.50
CA PHE A 238 10.78 -7.46 13.98
C PHE A 238 10.61 -6.42 12.87
N LEU A 239 11.17 -6.71 11.68
CA LEU A 239 10.95 -5.87 10.50
C LEU A 239 9.46 -5.76 10.14
N GLY A 240 8.77 -6.89 10.06
CA GLY A 240 7.34 -6.97 9.76
C GLY A 240 6.50 -6.20 10.76
N ALA A 241 6.82 -6.26 12.06
CA ALA A 241 6.14 -5.50 13.10
C ALA A 241 6.35 -3.98 12.92
N SER A 242 7.57 -3.53 12.61
CA SER A 242 7.85 -2.12 12.29
C SER A 242 7.04 -1.67 11.07
N LEU A 243 7.08 -2.42 9.96
CA LEU A 243 6.34 -2.10 8.73
C LEU A 243 4.82 -2.08 8.96
N ALA A 244 4.30 -3.04 9.74
CA ALA A 244 2.90 -3.12 10.12
C ALA A 244 2.44 -1.87 10.88
N GLU A 245 3.27 -1.30 11.76
CA GLU A 245 2.94 -0.05 12.45
C GLU A 245 2.93 1.15 11.51
N PHE A 246 3.89 1.23 10.58
CA PHE A 246 3.93 2.31 9.58
C PHE A 246 2.71 2.27 8.66
N VAL A 247 2.39 1.12 8.05
CA VAL A 247 1.24 1.01 7.14
C VAL A 247 -0.09 1.19 7.87
N SER A 248 -0.18 0.81 9.15
CA SER A 248 -1.38 1.06 9.95
C SER A 248 -1.62 2.55 10.19
N SER A 249 -0.53 3.30 10.32
CA SER A 249 -0.57 4.75 10.51
C SER A 249 -0.82 5.43 9.16
N TYR A 250 -0.01 5.13 8.14
CA TYR A 250 -0.06 5.77 6.83
C TYR A 250 -0.44 4.76 5.74
N PRO A 251 -1.73 4.41 5.59
CA PRO A 251 -2.21 3.46 4.58
C PRO A 251 -2.32 4.14 3.20
N THR A 252 -1.18 4.47 2.60
CA THR A 252 -1.10 5.10 1.26
C THR A 252 -0.32 4.22 0.31
N GLU A 253 -0.69 4.16 -0.97
CA GLU A 253 0.03 3.34 -1.96
C GLU A 253 1.48 3.79 -2.18
N GLY A 254 1.80 5.04 -1.83
CA GLY A 254 3.17 5.55 -1.81
C GLY A 254 4.10 4.87 -0.79
N GLY A 255 3.58 4.01 0.09
CA GLY A 255 4.36 3.21 1.01
C GLY A 255 5.48 3.99 1.74
N MET A 256 6.70 3.46 1.68
CA MET A 256 7.84 3.95 2.45
C MET A 256 8.25 5.41 2.20
N TYR A 257 8.14 5.90 0.96
CA TYR A 257 8.55 7.28 0.66
C TYR A 257 7.58 8.31 1.25
N HIS A 258 6.29 7.94 1.38
CA HIS A 258 5.30 8.73 2.12
C HIS A 258 5.50 8.63 3.62
N TRP A 259 5.78 7.44 4.16
CA TRP A 259 6.02 7.26 5.59
C TRP A 259 7.17 8.13 6.08
N ILE A 260 8.28 8.15 5.34
CA ILE A 260 9.41 9.00 5.70
C ILE A 260 9.09 10.48 5.48
N ALA A 261 8.28 10.84 4.48
CA ALA A 261 7.86 12.21 4.30
C ALA A 261 7.06 12.73 5.51
N ALA A 262 6.22 11.87 6.10
CA ALA A 262 5.46 12.18 7.31
C ALA A 262 6.37 12.31 8.55
N VAL A 263 7.25 11.34 8.78
CA VAL A 263 8.03 11.22 10.03
C VAL A 263 9.31 12.09 10.04
N ALA A 264 9.90 12.37 8.88
CA ALA A 264 11.16 13.10 8.79
C ALA A 264 11.03 14.59 9.16
N PRO A 265 12.05 15.19 9.81
CA PRO A 265 12.14 16.64 10.01
C PRO A 265 12.12 17.42 8.70
N ARG A 266 11.48 18.60 8.69
CA ARG A 266 11.28 19.44 7.49
C ARG A 266 12.53 19.66 6.62
N ARG A 267 13.71 19.76 7.23
CA ARG A 267 14.98 19.98 6.50
C ARG A 267 15.45 18.75 5.72
N SER A 268 15.15 17.54 6.18
CA SER A 268 15.62 16.28 5.57
C SER A 268 14.51 15.50 4.86
N THR A 269 13.24 15.90 5.00
CA THR A 269 12.08 15.27 4.35
C THR A 269 12.28 15.04 2.86
N GLY A 270 12.71 16.07 2.12
CA GLY A 270 12.87 15.99 0.66
C GLY A 270 13.89 14.92 0.24
N ILE A 271 15.11 14.99 0.77
CA ILE A 271 16.19 14.05 0.39
C ILE A 271 15.88 12.63 0.83
N LEU A 272 15.37 12.45 2.06
CA LEU A 272 15.09 11.13 2.60
C LEU A 272 13.93 10.45 1.87
N SER A 273 12.87 11.18 1.53
CA SER A 273 11.75 10.67 0.74
C SER A 273 12.18 10.30 -0.68
N PHE A 274 12.99 11.15 -1.32
CA PHE A 274 13.52 10.88 -2.65
C PHE A 274 14.41 9.63 -2.70
N LEU A 275 15.37 9.51 -1.77
CA LEU A 275 16.22 8.33 -1.68
C LEU A 275 15.38 7.07 -1.44
N THR A 276 14.48 7.11 -0.46
CA THR A 276 13.60 5.98 -0.14
C THR A 276 12.77 5.56 -1.34
N GLY A 277 12.19 6.51 -2.08
CA GLY A 277 11.41 6.23 -3.30
C GLY A 277 12.24 5.55 -4.38
N TRP A 278 13.43 6.08 -4.69
CA TRP A 278 14.29 5.50 -5.73
C TRP A 278 14.86 4.13 -5.34
N PHE A 279 15.30 3.95 -4.10
CA PHE A 279 15.72 2.63 -3.63
C PHE A 279 14.56 1.63 -3.64
N SER A 280 13.35 2.04 -3.28
CA SER A 280 12.17 1.16 -3.37
C SER A 280 11.88 0.74 -4.82
N VAL A 281 11.83 1.69 -5.77
CA VAL A 281 11.60 1.40 -7.19
C VAL A 281 12.66 0.45 -7.75
N LEU A 282 13.94 0.76 -7.51
CA LEU A 282 15.03 -0.11 -7.95
C LEU A 282 14.97 -1.48 -7.30
N GLY A 283 14.62 -1.56 -6.02
CA GLY A 283 14.45 -2.81 -5.29
C GLY A 283 13.44 -3.75 -5.95
N TRP A 284 12.28 -3.23 -6.34
CA TRP A 284 11.26 -4.01 -7.08
C TRP A 284 11.70 -4.39 -8.50
N ILE A 285 12.43 -3.51 -9.21
CA ILE A 285 13.00 -3.83 -10.54
C ILE A 285 14.00 -4.99 -10.43
N PHE A 286 14.93 -4.91 -9.47
CA PHE A 286 15.95 -5.92 -9.26
C PHE A 286 15.34 -7.24 -8.77
N THR A 287 14.32 -7.19 -7.91
CA THR A 287 13.57 -8.38 -7.46
C THR A 287 12.86 -9.06 -8.64
N THR A 288 12.30 -8.27 -9.56
CA THR A 288 11.64 -8.81 -10.75
C THR A 288 12.66 -9.45 -11.71
N ALA A 289 13.79 -8.78 -11.96
CA ALA A 289 14.87 -9.32 -12.78
C ALA A 289 15.45 -10.62 -12.19
N SER A 290 15.69 -10.65 -10.87
CA SER A 290 16.20 -11.84 -10.20
C SER A 290 15.20 -13.00 -10.17
N THR A 291 13.91 -12.70 -10.07
CA THR A 291 12.87 -13.74 -10.13
C THR A 291 12.71 -14.32 -11.53
N ASN A 292 12.76 -13.48 -12.57
CA ASN A 292 12.65 -13.93 -13.96
C ASN A 292 13.80 -14.88 -14.36
N ILE A 293 15.03 -14.65 -13.88
CA ILE A 293 16.13 -15.57 -14.18
C ILE A 293 15.94 -16.92 -13.52
N ILE A 294 15.42 -16.94 -12.29
CA ILE A 294 15.17 -18.19 -11.57
C ILE A 294 14.16 -19.03 -12.36
N TYR A 295 13.08 -18.42 -12.84
CA TYR A 295 12.11 -19.13 -13.67
C TYR A 295 12.68 -19.60 -15.02
N ALA A 296 13.59 -18.82 -15.62
CA ALA A 296 14.30 -19.26 -16.81
C ALA A 296 15.22 -20.46 -16.53
N GLN A 297 15.93 -20.45 -15.40
CA GLN A 297 16.78 -21.56 -14.96
C GLN A 297 15.95 -22.82 -14.66
N ILE A 298 14.79 -22.68 -14.00
CA ILE A 298 13.86 -23.80 -13.78
C ILE A 298 13.42 -24.39 -15.12
N LEU A 299 13.02 -23.56 -16.08
CA LEU A 299 12.58 -24.06 -17.39
C LEU A 299 13.72 -24.79 -18.13
N MET A 300 14.94 -24.28 -18.05
CA MET A 300 16.11 -24.97 -18.60
C MET A 300 16.41 -26.28 -17.87
N ALA A 301 16.29 -26.32 -16.54
CA ALA A 301 16.45 -27.53 -15.75
C ALA A 301 15.38 -28.58 -16.08
N LEU A 302 14.12 -28.17 -16.31
CA LEU A 302 13.04 -29.06 -16.77
C LEU A 302 13.40 -29.73 -18.11
N ILE A 303 14.05 -29.01 -19.02
CA ILE A 303 14.50 -29.55 -20.31
C ILE A 303 15.68 -30.51 -20.10
N ALA A 304 16.67 -30.11 -19.29
CA ALA A 304 17.86 -30.90 -19.01
C ALA A 304 17.54 -32.23 -18.31
N LEU A 305 16.46 -32.29 -17.51
CA LEU A 305 15.98 -33.54 -16.91
C LEU A 305 15.72 -34.63 -17.96
N TYR A 306 15.17 -34.27 -19.12
CA TYR A 306 14.89 -35.23 -20.21
C TYR A 306 16.02 -35.38 -21.23
N LYS A 307 16.99 -34.47 -21.22
CA LYS A 307 18.14 -34.47 -22.14
C LYS A 307 19.43 -34.41 -21.33
N ALA A 308 19.90 -35.57 -20.89
CA ALA A 308 21.06 -35.69 -20.01
C ALA A 308 22.38 -35.17 -20.66
N ASP A 309 22.47 -35.18 -21.98
CA ASP A 309 23.64 -34.68 -22.74
C ASP A 309 23.59 -33.16 -23.00
N LEU A 310 22.51 -32.48 -22.60
CA LEU A 310 22.36 -31.05 -22.84
C LEU A 310 23.09 -30.24 -21.76
N GLU A 311 24.26 -29.72 -22.11
CA GLU A 311 24.89 -28.67 -21.31
C GLU A 311 24.17 -27.33 -21.50
N ILE A 312 23.58 -26.80 -20.42
CA ILE A 312 22.86 -25.53 -20.43
C ILE A 312 23.86 -24.39 -20.64
N GLN A 313 23.76 -23.72 -21.79
CA GLN A 313 24.60 -22.57 -22.12
C GLN A 313 23.93 -21.25 -21.69
N ALA A 314 24.74 -20.26 -21.28
CA ALA A 314 24.22 -19.01 -20.73
C ALA A 314 23.26 -18.26 -21.68
N TRP A 315 23.52 -18.30 -22.99
CA TRP A 315 22.66 -17.66 -23.99
C TRP A 315 21.28 -18.32 -24.11
N GLN A 316 21.17 -19.63 -23.83
CA GLN A 316 19.89 -20.35 -23.89
C GLN A 316 18.98 -19.88 -22.75
N THR A 317 19.52 -19.79 -21.53
CA THR A 317 18.80 -19.24 -20.37
C THR A 317 18.42 -17.78 -20.60
N PHE A 318 19.29 -16.98 -21.23
CA PHE A 318 19.00 -15.58 -21.57
C PHE A 318 17.81 -15.44 -22.52
N ILE A 319 17.72 -16.26 -23.57
CA ILE A 319 16.57 -16.20 -24.51
C ILE A 319 15.27 -16.55 -23.77
N VAL A 320 15.28 -17.58 -22.94
CA VAL A 320 14.12 -17.95 -22.11
C VAL A 320 13.74 -16.81 -21.16
N TYR A 321 14.73 -16.19 -20.52
CA TYR A 321 14.54 -15.04 -19.65
C TYR A 321 13.83 -13.89 -20.38
N GLN A 322 14.25 -13.54 -21.60
CA GLN A 322 13.60 -12.48 -22.36
C GLN A 322 12.17 -12.85 -22.77
N GLY A 323 11.93 -14.11 -23.14
CA GLY A 323 10.59 -14.62 -23.40
C GLY A 323 9.67 -14.49 -22.19
N LEU A 324 10.16 -14.87 -21.00
CA LEU A 324 9.43 -14.74 -19.73
C LEU A 324 9.22 -13.27 -19.34
N ASN A 325 10.20 -12.40 -19.55
CA ASN A 325 10.08 -10.96 -19.30
C ASN A 325 8.98 -10.33 -20.17
N LEU A 326 8.96 -10.64 -21.48
CA LEU A 326 7.90 -10.16 -22.38
C LEU A 326 6.54 -10.75 -22.03
N LEU A 327 6.49 -12.04 -21.66
CA LEU A 327 5.26 -12.69 -21.24
C LEU A 327 4.69 -12.04 -19.98
N THR A 328 5.50 -11.90 -18.93
CA THR A 328 5.08 -11.29 -17.66
C THR A 328 4.69 -9.83 -17.86
N ALA A 329 5.45 -9.06 -18.64
CA ALA A 329 5.07 -7.69 -19.01
C ALA A 329 3.75 -7.63 -19.79
N GLY A 330 3.56 -8.48 -20.80
CA GLY A 330 2.32 -8.56 -21.58
C GLY A 330 1.12 -8.92 -20.71
N VAL A 331 1.33 -9.85 -19.80
CA VAL A 331 0.31 -10.32 -18.87
C VAL A 331 -0.09 -9.23 -17.86
N VAL A 332 0.86 -8.43 -17.38
CA VAL A 332 0.58 -7.22 -16.59
C VAL A 332 -0.14 -6.18 -17.46
N MET A 333 0.30 -5.94 -18.70
CA MET A 333 -0.30 -4.96 -19.63
C MET A 333 -1.77 -5.24 -20.00
N PHE A 334 -2.17 -6.50 -20.16
CA PHE A 334 -3.43 -6.82 -20.82
C PHE A 334 -4.47 -7.56 -19.96
N GLY A 335 -4.12 -8.11 -18.80
CA GLY A 335 -4.99 -9.08 -18.12
C GLY A 335 -6.13 -8.52 -17.23
N ASN A 336 -6.43 -7.21 -17.15
CA ASN A 336 -7.19 -6.44 -16.10
C ASN A 336 -8.43 -7.05 -15.37
N LYS A 337 -8.96 -8.15 -15.87
CA LYS A 337 -10.04 -8.96 -15.30
C LYS A 337 -9.67 -9.83 -14.08
N ILE A 338 -8.47 -10.40 -14.12
CA ILE A 338 -8.22 -11.78 -13.65
C ILE A 338 -7.35 -11.84 -12.37
N ILE A 339 -6.59 -10.78 -11.99
CA ILE A 339 -5.65 -10.75 -10.84
C ILE A 339 -6.34 -11.12 -9.55
N PRO A 340 -7.54 -10.58 -9.21
CA PRO A 340 -8.11 -10.87 -7.90
C PRO A 340 -8.46 -12.36 -7.77
N ALA A 341 -8.91 -13.00 -8.86
CA ALA A 341 -9.17 -14.42 -8.91
C ALA A 341 -7.86 -15.24 -8.88
N LEU A 342 -6.83 -14.80 -9.59
CA LEU A 342 -5.53 -15.47 -9.60
C LEU A 342 -4.76 -15.33 -8.29
N ASN A 343 -4.84 -14.20 -7.59
CA ASN A 343 -4.22 -14.03 -6.27
C ASN A 343 -4.87 -14.96 -5.25
N LYS A 344 -6.21 -15.10 -5.33
CA LYS A 344 -6.95 -16.09 -4.55
C LYS A 344 -6.53 -17.52 -4.91
N PHE A 345 -6.43 -17.85 -6.20
CA PHE A 345 -5.96 -19.16 -6.66
C PHE A 345 -4.51 -19.43 -6.22
N SER A 346 -3.61 -18.47 -6.40
CA SER A 346 -2.18 -18.53 -6.06
C SER A 346 -1.98 -18.87 -4.59
N LEU A 347 -2.78 -18.30 -3.68
CA LEU A 347 -2.73 -18.67 -2.27
C LEU A 347 -2.92 -20.17 -2.08
N PHE A 348 -4.04 -20.73 -2.56
CA PHE A 348 -4.35 -22.15 -2.41
C PHE A 348 -3.36 -23.03 -3.16
N TYR A 349 -3.00 -22.63 -4.38
CA TYR A 349 -2.03 -23.33 -5.21
C TYR A 349 -0.67 -23.46 -4.54
N LEU A 350 -0.16 -22.39 -3.90
CA LEU A 350 1.10 -22.43 -3.17
C LEU A 350 1.04 -23.35 -1.95
N GLN A 351 -0.08 -23.36 -1.23
CA GLN A 351 -0.25 -24.25 -0.07
C GLN A 351 -0.39 -25.71 -0.49
N ILE A 352 -1.17 -25.99 -1.53
CA ILE A 352 -1.32 -27.34 -2.07
C ILE A 352 0.01 -27.82 -2.66
N GLY A 353 0.71 -26.97 -3.41
CA GLY A 353 2.02 -27.26 -3.99
C GLY A 353 3.04 -27.61 -2.91
N TRP A 354 3.11 -26.84 -1.83
CA TRP A 354 3.94 -27.15 -0.67
C TRP A 354 3.62 -28.53 -0.10
N LEU A 355 2.34 -28.82 0.15
CA LEU A 355 1.92 -30.08 0.75
C LEU A 355 2.22 -31.27 -0.16
N VAL A 356 1.97 -31.13 -1.46
CA VAL A 356 2.27 -32.17 -2.46
C VAL A 356 3.76 -32.44 -2.53
N VAL A 357 4.59 -31.39 -2.57
CA VAL A 357 6.05 -31.54 -2.60
C VAL A 357 6.53 -32.19 -1.30
N LEU A 358 6.08 -31.73 -0.14
CA LEU A 358 6.44 -32.30 1.16
C LEU A 358 6.09 -33.78 1.25
N VAL A 359 4.86 -34.16 0.95
CA VAL A 359 4.40 -35.55 1.04
C VAL A 359 5.12 -36.43 0.02
N THR A 360 5.26 -35.95 -1.22
CA THR A 360 5.92 -36.74 -2.27
C THR A 360 7.40 -36.93 -1.95
N VAL A 361 8.09 -35.88 -1.48
CA VAL A 361 9.51 -35.95 -1.17
C VAL A 361 9.79 -36.89 0.01
N VAL A 362 8.95 -36.87 1.04
CA VAL A 362 9.10 -37.78 2.18
C VAL A 362 8.71 -39.21 1.80
N ALA A 363 7.60 -39.41 1.07
CA ALA A 363 7.06 -40.73 0.78
C ALA A 363 7.83 -41.48 -0.34
N CYS A 364 8.41 -40.75 -1.30
CA CYS A 364 9.14 -41.37 -2.41
C CYS A 364 10.63 -41.57 -2.11
N ALA A 365 11.19 -40.86 -1.12
CA ALA A 365 12.60 -40.99 -0.76
C ALA A 365 12.95 -42.46 -0.46
N PRO A 366 13.91 -43.06 -1.18
CA PRO A 366 14.30 -44.46 -0.96
C PRO A 366 14.80 -44.72 0.46
N THR A 367 15.52 -43.74 1.02
CA THR A 367 16.02 -43.77 2.39
C THR A 367 15.92 -42.38 3.01
N HIS A 368 15.80 -42.30 4.34
CA HIS A 368 15.84 -41.04 5.08
C HIS A 368 17.17 -40.92 5.82
N ARG A 369 17.73 -39.72 5.83
CA ARG A 369 18.93 -39.40 6.61
C ARG A 369 18.65 -39.43 8.11
N ASP A 370 19.67 -39.70 8.91
CA ASP A 370 19.55 -39.69 10.36
C ASP A 370 19.45 -38.24 10.90
N PRO A 371 18.84 -38.04 12.10
CA PRO A 371 18.71 -36.70 12.68
C PRO A 371 20.04 -36.01 12.98
N GLU A 372 21.13 -36.77 13.18
CA GLU A 372 22.46 -36.20 13.42
C GLU A 372 23.02 -35.57 12.13
N PHE A 373 22.82 -36.22 10.99
CA PHE A 373 23.11 -35.62 9.68
C PHE A 373 22.35 -34.31 9.48
N VAL A 374 21.04 -34.29 9.74
CA VAL A 374 20.19 -33.13 9.45
C VAL A 374 20.45 -31.95 10.40
N PHE A 375 20.61 -32.20 11.70
CA PHE A 375 20.67 -31.11 12.69
C PHE A 375 22.07 -30.77 13.20
N ARG A 376 23.06 -31.66 13.01
CA ARG A 376 24.41 -31.47 13.59
C ARG A 376 25.53 -31.44 12.57
N THR A 377 25.28 -31.84 11.32
CA THR A 377 26.33 -31.86 10.31
C THR A 377 26.60 -30.45 9.78
N TRP A 378 27.88 -30.09 9.82
CA TRP A 378 28.40 -28.84 9.29
C TRP A 378 29.23 -29.12 8.04
N ILE A 379 28.87 -28.48 6.93
CA ILE A 379 29.59 -28.61 5.65
C ILE A 379 30.04 -27.23 5.21
N ASN A 380 31.32 -27.10 4.89
CA ASN A 380 31.90 -25.84 4.42
C ASN A 380 32.69 -26.09 3.14
N THR A 381 32.09 -25.75 2.00
CA THR A 381 32.73 -25.79 0.67
C THR A 381 33.13 -24.41 0.19
N THR A 382 33.00 -23.39 1.02
CA THR A 382 33.19 -21.98 0.65
C THR A 382 34.64 -21.52 0.69
N GLY A 383 35.55 -22.28 1.31
CA GLY A 383 36.94 -21.87 1.52
C GLY A 383 37.14 -20.82 2.62
N TRP A 384 36.07 -20.32 3.24
CA TRP A 384 36.17 -19.47 4.43
C TRP A 384 36.65 -20.30 5.63
N GLN A 385 37.71 -19.83 6.30
CA GLN A 385 38.27 -20.50 7.48
C GLN A 385 37.34 -20.41 8.70
N ASN A 386 36.48 -19.39 8.76
CA ASN A 386 35.57 -19.16 9.88
C ASN A 386 34.16 -19.64 9.53
N ASN A 387 33.69 -20.66 10.26
CA ASN A 387 32.34 -21.21 10.12
C ASN A 387 31.23 -20.19 10.41
N GLY A 388 31.47 -19.20 11.27
CA GLY A 388 30.51 -18.12 11.51
C GLY A 388 30.32 -17.21 10.30
N ILE A 389 31.40 -16.86 9.58
CA ILE A 389 31.29 -16.08 8.33
C ILE A 389 30.57 -16.90 7.27
N THR A 390 30.91 -18.19 7.18
CA THR A 390 30.27 -19.15 6.27
C THR A 390 28.75 -19.18 6.51
N PHE A 391 28.31 -19.36 7.77
CA PHE A 391 26.90 -19.31 8.15
C PHE A 391 26.20 -18.04 7.67
N ILE A 392 26.82 -16.88 7.93
CA ILE A 392 26.26 -15.57 7.64
C ILE A 392 26.09 -15.36 6.13
N THR A 393 27.06 -15.81 5.32
CA THR A 393 26.95 -15.72 3.85
C THR A 393 25.82 -16.57 3.28
N GLY A 394 25.44 -17.66 3.96
CA GLY A 394 24.28 -18.50 3.59
C GLY A 394 22.92 -17.85 3.85
N LEU A 395 22.84 -16.87 4.78
CA LEU A 395 21.57 -16.24 5.20
C LEU A 395 20.89 -15.40 4.10
N VAL A 396 21.55 -15.17 2.96
CA VAL A 396 20.96 -14.47 1.81
C VAL A 396 19.74 -15.22 1.28
N ASN A 397 19.79 -16.56 1.24
CA ASN A 397 18.70 -17.39 0.73
C ASN A 397 17.39 -17.26 1.55
N PRO A 398 17.41 -17.46 2.89
CA PRO A 398 16.22 -17.26 3.70
C PRO A 398 15.75 -15.80 3.71
N LEU A 399 16.66 -14.80 3.58
CA LEU A 399 16.24 -13.40 3.52
C LEU A 399 15.58 -13.05 2.19
N TYR A 400 16.05 -13.61 1.07
CA TYR A 400 15.39 -13.48 -0.23
C TYR A 400 13.99 -14.11 -0.20
N SER A 401 13.88 -15.29 0.40
CA SER A 401 12.62 -16.04 0.52
C SER A 401 11.55 -15.34 1.37
N LEU A 402 12.00 -14.59 2.38
CA LEU A 402 11.16 -13.77 3.27
C LEU A 402 11.18 -12.27 2.89
N GLY A 403 11.62 -11.95 1.67
CA GLY A 403 11.63 -10.58 1.14
C GLY A 403 10.25 -10.10 0.69
N GLY A 404 10.12 -8.80 0.41
CA GLY A 404 8.90 -8.22 -0.15
C GLY A 404 7.73 -8.06 0.84
N LEU A 405 8.02 -7.97 2.15
CA LEU A 405 7.00 -7.80 3.20
C LEU A 405 6.17 -6.51 3.01
N ASP A 406 6.72 -5.50 2.35
CA ASP A 406 6.05 -4.26 2.00
C ASP A 406 5.13 -4.37 0.78
N GLY A 407 5.08 -5.51 0.09
CA GLY A 407 4.25 -5.69 -1.11
C GLY A 407 2.77 -5.32 -0.91
N VAL A 408 2.23 -5.60 0.29
CA VAL A 408 0.85 -5.24 0.68
C VAL A 408 0.64 -3.73 0.79
N THR A 409 1.70 -2.98 1.05
CA THR A 409 1.62 -1.53 1.29
C THR A 409 1.39 -0.73 0.02
N HIS A 410 1.74 -1.31 -1.14
CA HIS A 410 1.57 -0.68 -2.46
C HIS A 410 0.15 -0.84 -3.03
N ILE A 411 -0.77 -1.48 -2.32
CA ILE A 411 -2.15 -1.70 -2.76
C ILE A 411 -3.17 -1.31 -1.66
N THR A 412 -2.76 -0.44 -0.74
CA THR A 412 -3.59 -0.06 0.40
C THR A 412 -4.82 0.76 0.01
N GLU A 413 -4.79 1.49 -1.11
CA GLU A 413 -5.95 2.29 -1.55
C GLU A 413 -7.05 1.40 -2.17
N GLU A 414 -6.68 0.22 -2.67
CA GLU A 414 -7.61 -0.79 -3.20
C GLU A 414 -8.11 -1.78 -2.13
N MET A 415 -7.60 -1.67 -0.89
CA MET A 415 -7.93 -2.55 0.22
C MET A 415 -9.11 -2.02 1.06
N PRO A 416 -10.01 -2.90 1.54
CA PRO A 416 -10.98 -2.54 2.56
C PRO A 416 -10.28 -2.34 3.91
N ASN A 417 -10.56 -1.24 4.61
CA ASN A 417 -10.03 -0.93 5.95
C ASN A 417 -8.50 -1.14 6.08
N PRO A 418 -7.70 -0.45 5.24
CA PRO A 418 -6.27 -0.73 5.11
C PRO A 418 -5.49 -0.57 6.41
N SER A 419 -5.89 0.37 7.26
CA SER A 419 -5.25 0.61 8.56
C SER A 419 -5.25 -0.61 9.50
N ARG A 420 -6.18 -1.56 9.33
CA ARG A 420 -6.24 -2.83 10.08
C ARG A 420 -5.84 -4.05 9.26
N ASN A 421 -6.25 -4.09 8.00
CA ASN A 421 -6.08 -5.28 7.17
C ASN A 421 -4.64 -5.42 6.63
N ALA A 422 -3.90 -4.34 6.35
CA ALA A 422 -2.49 -4.45 5.95
C ALA A 422 -1.61 -5.04 7.07
N PRO A 423 -1.65 -4.51 8.32
CA PRO A 423 -0.88 -5.08 9.43
C PRO A 423 -1.17 -6.56 9.65
N MET A 424 -2.45 -6.94 9.58
CA MET A 424 -2.87 -8.34 9.72
C MET A 424 -2.35 -9.22 8.58
N ALA A 425 -2.38 -8.73 7.34
CA ALA A 425 -1.86 -9.45 6.19
C ALA A 425 -0.35 -9.70 6.31
N ILE A 426 0.43 -8.70 6.72
CA ILE A 426 1.88 -8.85 6.95
C ILE A 426 2.15 -9.95 8.00
N ALA A 427 1.42 -9.92 9.12
CA ALA A 427 1.59 -10.90 10.19
C ALA A 427 1.21 -12.33 9.75
N ILE A 428 0.06 -12.50 9.09
CA ILE A 428 -0.40 -13.81 8.59
C ILE A 428 0.58 -14.38 7.58
N THR A 429 1.10 -13.56 6.68
CA THR A 429 2.06 -13.99 5.67
C THR A 429 3.35 -14.49 6.27
N LEU A 430 3.90 -13.82 7.29
CA LEU A 430 5.07 -14.31 8.02
C LEU A 430 4.83 -15.66 8.70
N ILE A 431 3.65 -15.86 9.30
CA ILE A 431 3.29 -17.13 9.94
C ILE A 431 3.18 -18.26 8.90
N ILE A 432 2.49 -18.00 7.78
CA ILE A 432 2.38 -18.98 6.69
C ILE A 432 3.77 -19.30 6.13
N ALA A 433 4.61 -18.28 5.92
CA ALA A 433 5.95 -18.44 5.38
C ALA A 433 6.84 -19.28 6.33
N PHE A 434 6.77 -19.04 7.63
CA PHE A 434 7.50 -19.82 8.62
C PHE A 434 7.09 -21.30 8.63
N CYS A 435 5.78 -21.57 8.75
CA CYS A 435 5.26 -22.93 8.83
C CYS A 435 5.56 -23.73 7.55
N THR A 436 5.33 -23.13 6.39
CA THR A 436 5.59 -23.79 5.10
C THR A 436 7.08 -23.94 4.80
N GLY A 437 7.87 -22.90 5.05
CA GLY A 437 9.32 -22.92 4.82
C GLY A 437 10.05 -23.92 5.72
N LEU A 438 9.75 -23.94 7.02
CA LEU A 438 10.44 -24.81 7.97
C LEU A 438 10.17 -26.29 7.69
N THR A 439 8.91 -26.65 7.49
CA THR A 439 8.51 -28.03 7.19
C THR A 439 9.05 -28.49 5.83
N TYR A 440 9.09 -27.59 4.84
CA TYR A 440 9.69 -27.85 3.54
C TYR A 440 11.20 -28.14 3.66
N LEU A 441 11.96 -27.28 4.36
CA LEU A 441 13.40 -27.47 4.53
C LEU A 441 13.72 -28.77 5.28
N ILE A 442 13.01 -29.08 6.36
CA ILE A 442 13.18 -30.34 7.10
C ILE A 442 12.92 -31.53 6.17
N SER A 443 11.81 -31.49 5.41
CA SER A 443 11.48 -32.54 4.45
C SER A 443 12.58 -32.74 3.39
N LEU A 444 13.10 -31.66 2.81
CA LEU A 444 14.18 -31.74 1.84
C LEU A 444 15.44 -32.37 2.46
N MET A 445 15.85 -31.90 3.64
CA MET A 445 17.11 -32.33 4.27
C MET A 445 17.09 -33.80 4.67
N PHE A 446 15.95 -34.30 5.17
CA PHE A 446 15.80 -35.72 5.50
C PHE A 446 15.76 -36.62 4.26
N SER A 447 15.36 -36.09 3.10
CA SER A 447 15.20 -36.85 1.86
C SER A 447 16.43 -36.80 0.91
N ILE A 448 17.55 -36.17 1.31
CA ILE A 448 18.77 -36.14 0.49
C ILE A 448 19.38 -37.55 0.37
N GLN A 449 19.56 -38.04 -0.87
CA GLN A 449 20.18 -39.35 -1.13
C GLN A 449 21.70 -39.21 -1.33
N ASP A 450 22.14 -38.40 -2.29
CA ASP A 450 23.56 -38.15 -2.58
C ASP A 450 23.83 -36.65 -2.56
N PHE A 451 24.62 -36.22 -1.57
CA PHE A 451 24.91 -34.82 -1.32
C PHE A 451 25.87 -34.22 -2.35
N ASP A 452 26.86 -34.99 -2.80
CA ASP A 452 27.91 -34.47 -3.69
C ASP A 452 27.33 -34.18 -5.09
N GLN A 453 26.40 -35.01 -5.55
CA GLN A 453 25.68 -34.80 -6.81
C GLN A 453 24.78 -33.56 -6.80
N LEU A 454 24.34 -33.08 -5.63
CA LEU A 454 23.56 -31.84 -5.58
C LEU A 454 24.36 -30.64 -6.07
N THR A 455 25.68 -30.62 -5.86
CA THR A 455 26.55 -29.50 -6.25
C THR A 455 27.23 -29.67 -7.60
N THR A 456 27.35 -30.91 -8.08
CA THR A 456 28.11 -31.26 -9.30
C THR A 456 27.24 -31.76 -10.46
N GLY A 457 25.92 -31.91 -10.25
CA GLY A 457 25.01 -32.50 -11.23
C GLY A 457 24.78 -31.66 -12.49
N ASN A 458 24.52 -32.35 -13.60
CA ASN A 458 24.33 -31.76 -14.95
C ASN A 458 23.10 -30.84 -15.08
N THR A 459 22.16 -30.87 -14.13
CA THR A 459 20.97 -30.02 -14.18
C THR A 459 21.26 -28.55 -13.90
N GLY A 460 22.44 -28.23 -13.34
CA GLY A 460 22.82 -26.87 -12.92
C GLY A 460 21.96 -26.31 -11.79
N MET A 461 21.05 -27.11 -11.22
CA MET A 461 20.09 -26.71 -10.21
C MET A 461 19.89 -27.85 -9.17
N PRO A 462 20.44 -27.73 -7.94
CA PRO A 462 20.42 -28.76 -6.91
C PRO A 462 19.03 -29.22 -6.52
N LEU A 463 18.05 -28.32 -6.54
CA LEU A 463 16.66 -28.71 -6.23
C LEU A 463 16.09 -29.66 -7.29
N ALA A 464 16.41 -29.45 -8.56
CA ALA A 464 16.02 -30.35 -9.64
C ALA A 464 16.66 -31.73 -9.47
N GLU A 465 17.94 -31.75 -9.10
CA GLU A 465 18.68 -32.97 -8.82
C GLU A 465 18.15 -33.70 -7.58
N LEU A 466 17.85 -32.98 -6.50
CA LEU A 466 17.23 -33.53 -5.30
C LEU A 466 15.90 -34.21 -5.63
N PHE A 467 15.01 -33.54 -6.39
CA PHE A 467 13.73 -34.16 -6.78
C PHE A 467 13.90 -35.39 -7.68
N ARG A 468 14.94 -35.41 -8.53
CA ARG A 468 15.30 -36.59 -9.33
C ARG A 468 15.76 -37.74 -8.45
N GLN A 469 16.64 -37.48 -7.48
CA GLN A 469 17.11 -38.46 -6.50
C GLN A 469 15.96 -39.00 -5.66
N VAL A 470 15.01 -38.16 -5.27
CA VAL A 470 13.90 -38.57 -4.39
C VAL A 470 12.83 -39.36 -5.16
N THR A 471 12.48 -38.94 -6.37
CA THR A 471 11.41 -39.61 -7.12
C THR A 471 11.89 -40.83 -7.92
N GLN A 472 13.22 -41.01 -8.05
CA GLN A 472 13.86 -42.05 -8.88
C GLN A 472 13.41 -42.06 -10.35
N LYS A 473 12.66 -41.03 -10.78
CA LYS A 473 12.02 -40.91 -12.10
C LYS A 473 12.08 -39.48 -12.58
N THR A 474 12.57 -39.29 -13.81
CA THR A 474 12.61 -37.98 -14.47
C THR A 474 11.25 -37.29 -14.52
N GLY A 475 10.16 -38.04 -14.80
CA GLY A 475 8.81 -37.50 -14.83
C GLY A 475 8.28 -37.04 -13.47
N GLY A 476 8.73 -37.66 -12.37
CA GLY A 476 8.40 -37.22 -11.01
C GLY A 476 9.08 -35.90 -10.67
N ALA A 477 10.38 -35.79 -10.96
CA ALA A 477 11.14 -34.56 -10.79
C ALA A 477 10.59 -33.41 -11.64
N PHE A 478 10.23 -33.68 -12.90
CA PHE A 478 9.57 -32.71 -13.77
C PHE A 478 8.25 -32.24 -13.15
N GLY A 479 7.40 -33.15 -12.67
CA GLY A 479 6.13 -32.78 -12.02
C GLY A 479 6.32 -31.87 -10.80
N LEU A 480 7.30 -32.18 -9.93
CA LEU A 480 7.58 -31.39 -8.74
C LEU A 480 8.19 -30.01 -9.06
N LEU A 481 9.11 -29.93 -10.01
CA LEU A 481 9.65 -28.65 -10.50
C LEU A 481 8.61 -27.84 -11.27
N PHE A 482 7.73 -28.50 -12.03
CA PHE A 482 6.66 -27.84 -12.75
C PHE A 482 5.70 -27.16 -11.77
N ILE A 483 5.45 -27.74 -10.60
CA ILE A 483 4.65 -27.08 -9.54
C ILE A 483 5.30 -25.77 -9.06
N LEU A 484 6.63 -25.72 -8.99
CA LEU A 484 7.36 -24.47 -8.69
C LEU A 484 7.26 -23.47 -9.83
N TRP A 485 7.27 -23.96 -11.07
CA TRP A 485 7.16 -23.16 -12.29
C TRP A 485 5.74 -22.63 -12.56
N SER A 486 4.67 -23.39 -12.29
CA SER A 486 3.29 -23.05 -12.70
C SER A 486 2.61 -21.98 -11.86
N LYS A 487 3.38 -21.04 -11.30
CA LYS A 487 2.86 -19.82 -10.69
C LYS A 487 2.66 -18.76 -11.78
N VAL A 488 1.49 -18.74 -12.41
CA VAL A 488 1.11 -17.72 -13.40
C VAL A 488 0.32 -16.59 -12.74
N HIS A 489 0.94 -15.41 -12.71
CA HIS A 489 0.36 -14.14 -12.33
C HIS A 489 -0.26 -13.51 -13.56
N SER A 490 -1.46 -12.93 -13.52
CA SER A 490 -1.92 -12.10 -14.64
C SER A 490 -2.87 -11.04 -14.19
N THR A 491 -2.67 -9.75 -14.62
CA THR A 491 -3.66 -8.65 -14.85
C THR A 491 -3.13 -7.16 -14.71
N LEU A 492 -3.53 -6.12 -15.52
CA LEU A 492 -4.24 -4.83 -15.19
C LEU A 492 -3.85 -3.57 -16.08
N LYS A 493 -4.74 -2.54 -16.19
CA LYS A 493 -4.71 -1.23 -16.87
C LYS A 493 -3.73 -0.31 -16.15
N ILE A 494 -2.74 0.16 -16.88
CA ILE A 494 -1.50 0.61 -16.27
C ILE A 494 -0.93 1.83 -16.99
N PRO A 495 0.00 2.56 -16.35
CA PRO A 495 0.89 3.49 -17.02
C PRO A 495 1.77 2.71 -18.00
N PHE A 496 1.23 2.43 -19.20
CA PHE A 496 1.83 1.61 -20.26
C PHE A 496 3.29 2.01 -20.53
N ASN A 497 3.56 3.32 -20.53
CA ASN A 497 4.91 3.86 -20.72
C ASN A 497 5.87 3.46 -19.59
N SER A 498 5.45 3.53 -18.32
CA SER A 498 6.27 3.12 -17.18
C SER A 498 6.54 1.62 -17.21
N GLN A 499 5.54 0.81 -17.57
CA GLN A 499 5.70 -0.64 -17.68
C GLN A 499 6.66 -1.02 -18.81
N LEU A 500 6.59 -0.35 -19.96
CA LEU A 500 7.55 -0.57 -21.07
C LEU A 500 8.98 -0.21 -20.68
N VAL A 501 9.16 0.92 -19.98
CA VAL A 501 10.49 1.33 -19.49
C VAL A 501 11.05 0.30 -18.51
N VAL A 502 10.23 -0.15 -17.54
CA VAL A 502 10.64 -1.21 -16.59
C VAL A 502 11.00 -2.50 -17.32
N THR A 503 10.18 -2.92 -18.29
CA THR A 503 10.44 -4.13 -19.09
C THR A 503 11.75 -4.02 -19.87
N ALA A 504 12.04 -2.85 -20.45
CA ALA A 504 13.28 -2.57 -21.17
C ALA A 504 14.50 -2.56 -20.24
N VAL A 505 14.37 -1.97 -19.03
CA VAL A 505 15.43 -2.00 -18.01
C VAL A 505 15.70 -3.44 -17.55
N ILE A 506 14.66 -4.24 -17.30
CA ILE A 506 14.79 -5.66 -16.94
C ILE A 506 15.46 -6.46 -18.09
N ALA A 507 15.11 -6.16 -19.35
CA ALA A 507 15.73 -6.78 -20.51
C ALA A 507 17.21 -6.41 -20.65
N ALA A 508 17.57 -5.15 -20.38
CA ALA A 508 18.94 -4.67 -20.38
C ALA A 508 19.77 -5.27 -19.24
N LEU A 509 19.21 -5.37 -18.03
CA LEU A 509 19.82 -6.10 -16.92
C LEU A 509 20.06 -7.57 -17.33
N GLY A 510 19.11 -8.20 -18.03
CA GLY A 510 19.23 -9.54 -18.62
C GLY A 510 20.52 -9.74 -19.42
N CYS A 511 20.99 -8.71 -20.12
CA CYS A 511 22.19 -8.79 -20.94
C CYS A 511 23.46 -9.01 -20.11
N LEU A 512 23.46 -8.65 -18.82
CA LEU A 512 24.56 -8.94 -17.90
C LEU A 512 24.79 -10.46 -17.77
N TYR A 513 23.74 -11.28 -17.91
CA TYR A 513 23.85 -12.75 -17.85
C TYR A 513 24.71 -13.32 -18.98
N LEU A 514 24.74 -12.67 -20.15
CA LEU A 514 25.59 -13.06 -21.28
C LEU A 514 27.07 -12.78 -21.01
N GLY A 515 27.36 -11.73 -20.22
CA GLY A 515 28.74 -11.36 -19.86
C GLY A 515 29.26 -12.13 -18.66
N SER A 516 28.44 -12.31 -17.63
CA SER A 516 28.78 -13.08 -16.43
C SER A 516 27.52 -13.56 -15.71
N SER A 517 27.35 -14.88 -15.61
CA SER A 517 26.31 -15.50 -14.80
C SER A 517 26.47 -15.16 -13.32
N THR A 518 27.70 -15.02 -12.82
CA THR A 518 28.00 -14.61 -11.43
C THR A 518 27.58 -13.17 -11.15
N ALA A 519 27.89 -12.23 -12.05
CA ALA A 519 27.48 -10.84 -11.90
C ALA A 519 25.96 -10.71 -11.88
N PHE A 520 25.27 -11.51 -12.70
CA PHE A 520 23.82 -11.55 -12.72
C PHE A 520 23.23 -12.27 -11.48
N ASN A 521 23.82 -13.37 -11.01
CA ASN A 521 23.36 -14.06 -9.80
C ASN A 521 23.51 -13.18 -8.55
N SER A 522 24.45 -12.23 -8.57
CA SER A 522 24.58 -11.19 -7.54
C SER A 522 23.35 -10.26 -7.46
N LEU A 523 22.45 -10.26 -8.46
CA LEU A 523 21.20 -9.51 -8.42
C LEU A 523 20.27 -9.98 -7.29
N LEU A 524 20.35 -11.24 -6.85
CA LEU A 524 19.59 -11.74 -5.70
C LEU A 524 19.96 -10.98 -4.42
N GLY A 525 21.26 -10.94 -4.10
CA GLY A 525 21.79 -10.17 -2.96
C GLY A 525 21.57 -8.67 -3.13
N THR A 526 21.68 -8.16 -4.36
CA THR A 526 21.43 -6.74 -4.69
C THR A 526 19.99 -6.34 -4.43
N ALA A 527 19.01 -7.12 -4.90
CA ALA A 527 17.59 -6.85 -4.70
C ALA A 527 17.25 -6.74 -3.21
N VAL A 528 17.71 -7.72 -2.42
CA VAL A 528 17.51 -7.75 -0.96
C VAL A 528 18.19 -6.57 -0.29
N THR A 529 19.42 -6.25 -0.67
CA THR A 529 20.20 -5.15 -0.08
C THR A 529 19.55 -3.80 -0.35
N ILE A 530 19.11 -3.55 -1.59
CA ILE A 530 18.41 -2.31 -1.97
C ILE A 530 17.08 -2.18 -1.20
N ASN A 531 16.30 -3.24 -1.11
CA ASN A 531 15.06 -3.24 -0.33
C ASN A 531 15.33 -2.96 1.15
N ASN A 532 16.36 -3.57 1.74
CA ASN A 532 16.76 -3.32 3.11
C ASN A 532 17.18 -1.87 3.37
N ILE A 533 17.89 -1.23 2.42
CA ILE A 533 18.20 0.20 2.49
C ILE A 533 16.92 1.04 2.47
N SER A 534 15.96 0.69 1.60
CA SER A 534 14.66 1.36 1.55
C SER A 534 13.88 1.24 2.86
N TYR A 535 13.85 0.05 3.49
CA TYR A 535 13.21 -0.16 4.80
C TYR A 535 13.92 0.59 5.93
N MET A 536 15.25 0.70 5.86
CA MET A 536 16.07 1.31 6.90
C MET A 536 15.71 2.78 7.10
N PHE A 537 15.56 3.56 6.02
CA PHE A 537 15.37 5.01 6.12
C PHE A 537 14.18 5.44 7.01
N PRO A 538 12.94 4.95 6.80
CA PRO A 538 11.81 5.35 7.64
C PRO A 538 11.95 4.83 9.08
N ILE A 539 12.42 3.59 9.27
CA ILE A 539 12.56 2.97 10.59
C ILE A 539 13.62 3.69 11.43
N LEU A 540 14.77 3.98 10.84
CA LEU A 540 15.86 4.71 11.48
C LEU A 540 15.44 6.16 11.78
N THR A 541 14.79 6.83 10.83
CA THR A 541 14.31 8.22 11.05
C THR A 541 13.29 8.28 12.19
N ASN A 542 12.39 7.30 12.27
CA ASN A 542 11.44 7.19 13.37
C ASN A 542 12.11 6.92 14.71
N LEU A 543 13.18 6.12 14.73
CA LEU A 543 13.99 5.87 15.92
C LEU A 543 14.73 7.14 16.38
N LEU A 544 15.39 7.85 15.45
CA LEU A 544 16.16 9.08 15.72
C LEU A 544 15.28 10.26 16.18
N THR A 545 14.04 10.32 15.71
CA THR A 545 13.04 11.31 16.14
C THR A 545 12.35 10.93 17.45
N GLY A 546 12.74 9.82 18.09
CA GLY A 546 12.14 9.32 19.31
C GLY A 546 10.67 8.91 19.16
N ARG A 547 10.26 8.54 17.94
CA ARG A 547 8.88 8.14 17.58
C ARG A 547 7.81 9.20 17.86
N LYS A 548 8.21 10.47 18.00
CA LYS A 548 7.31 11.59 18.33
C LYS A 548 6.47 12.08 17.16
N ASN A 549 7.01 11.96 15.94
CA ASN A 549 6.39 12.49 14.73
C ASN A 549 5.39 11.52 14.09
N MET A 550 5.38 10.26 14.54
CA MET A 550 4.50 9.22 14.02
C MET A 550 3.16 9.27 14.75
N HIS A 551 2.06 9.39 14.00
CA HIS A 551 0.74 9.30 14.61
C HIS A 551 0.36 7.84 14.87
N LYS A 552 -0.67 7.61 15.70
CA LYS A 552 -1.08 6.26 16.08
C LYS A 552 -2.07 5.70 15.07
N GLY A 553 -1.70 4.59 14.42
CA GLY A 553 -2.58 3.76 13.60
C GLY A 553 -3.48 2.84 14.44
N ALA A 554 -4.25 1.98 13.77
CA ALA A 554 -5.07 0.96 14.43
C ALA A 554 -4.22 -0.12 15.11
N PHE A 555 -3.05 -0.40 14.55
CA PHE A 555 -1.95 -1.15 15.17
C PHE A 555 -0.86 -0.15 15.56
N HIS A 556 -0.48 -0.15 16.83
CA HIS A 556 0.53 0.73 17.37
C HIS A 556 1.32 0.02 18.45
N MET A 557 2.64 0.10 18.35
CA MET A 557 3.55 -0.40 19.37
C MET A 557 3.85 0.75 20.32
N GLY A 558 3.55 0.54 21.61
CA GLY A 558 3.86 1.51 22.66
C GLY A 558 5.34 1.96 22.62
N PRO A 559 5.67 3.12 23.20
CA PRO A 559 6.98 3.76 23.00
C PRO A 559 8.17 2.83 23.32
N THR A 560 8.08 2.03 24.39
CA THR A 560 9.15 1.11 24.80
C THR A 560 9.30 -0.05 23.82
N ILE A 561 8.22 -0.79 23.54
CA ILE A 561 8.25 -1.97 22.68
C ILE A 561 8.63 -1.57 21.26
N GLY A 562 8.00 -0.52 20.72
CA GLY A 562 8.28 -0.06 19.36
C GLY A 562 9.71 0.48 19.19
N THR A 563 10.31 1.05 20.24
CA THR A 563 11.73 1.43 20.22
C THR A 563 12.64 0.21 20.18
N ILE A 564 12.39 -0.80 21.03
CA ILE A 564 13.18 -2.04 21.05
C ILE A 564 13.10 -2.75 19.69
N VAL A 565 11.89 -2.91 19.16
CA VAL A 565 11.65 -3.52 17.84
C VAL A 565 12.41 -2.77 16.76
N ASN A 566 12.30 -1.43 16.71
CA ASN A 566 13.02 -0.64 15.71
C ASN A 566 14.55 -0.70 15.88
N ILE A 567 15.09 -0.76 17.10
CA ILE A 567 16.53 -0.93 17.34
C ILE A 567 17.00 -2.27 16.78
N VAL A 568 16.31 -3.36 17.11
CA VAL A 568 16.64 -4.72 16.63
C VAL A 568 16.58 -4.75 15.10
N THR A 569 15.53 -4.17 14.51
CA THR A 569 15.37 -4.08 13.06
C THR A 569 16.50 -3.30 12.41
N VAL A 570 16.87 -2.12 12.92
CA VAL A 570 17.99 -1.33 12.36
C VAL A 570 19.32 -2.08 12.46
N CYS A 571 19.58 -2.74 13.59
CA CYS A 571 20.79 -3.55 13.76
C CYS A 571 20.82 -4.70 12.76
N TRP A 572 19.70 -5.40 12.59
CA TRP A 572 19.55 -6.49 11.64
C TRP A 572 19.74 -6.03 10.19
N LEU A 573 19.06 -4.97 9.77
CA LEU A 573 19.19 -4.44 8.41
C LEU A 573 20.62 -3.97 8.15
N THR A 574 21.28 -3.35 9.13
CA THR A 574 22.67 -2.86 8.98
C THR A 574 23.62 -4.03 8.79
N PHE A 575 23.44 -5.06 9.61
CA PHE A 575 24.17 -6.32 9.48
C PHE A 575 23.94 -6.95 8.10
N ALA A 576 22.69 -7.12 7.66
CA ALA A 576 22.36 -7.73 6.37
C ALA A 576 22.97 -6.97 5.20
N ILE A 577 22.88 -5.63 5.17
CA ILE A 577 23.43 -4.79 4.08
C ILE A 577 24.95 -4.97 3.94
N VAL A 578 25.68 -5.01 5.06
CA VAL A 578 27.15 -5.13 5.04
C VAL A 578 27.55 -6.55 4.65
N PHE A 579 27.01 -7.56 5.35
CA PHE A 579 27.47 -8.93 5.20
C PHE A 579 27.02 -9.56 3.87
N PHE A 580 25.92 -9.11 3.29
CA PHE A 580 25.46 -9.64 1.99
C PHE A 580 26.25 -9.10 0.80
N SER A 581 27.16 -8.17 1.06
CA SER A 581 28.16 -7.73 0.09
C SER A 581 29.42 -8.60 0.09
N PHE A 582 29.54 -9.55 1.03
CA PHE A 582 30.73 -10.41 1.13
C PHE A 582 30.70 -11.51 0.06
N PRO A 583 31.87 -11.93 -0.45
CA PRO A 583 31.98 -13.00 -1.43
C PRO A 583 31.59 -14.35 -0.81
N TYR A 584 30.93 -15.17 -1.62
CA TYR A 584 30.49 -16.50 -1.22
C TYR A 584 31.66 -17.49 -1.07
N VAL A 585 32.63 -17.46 -2.00
CA VAL A 585 33.78 -18.38 -2.02
C VAL A 585 35.10 -17.64 -1.83
N MET A 586 36.06 -18.29 -1.18
CA MET A 586 37.46 -17.89 -1.04
C MET A 586 38.39 -18.92 -1.72
N PRO A 587 39.48 -18.50 -2.39
CA PRO A 587 39.87 -17.11 -2.64
C PRO A 587 38.94 -16.39 -3.64
N VAL A 588 38.87 -15.06 -3.53
CA VAL A 588 38.03 -14.23 -4.40
C VAL A 588 38.72 -14.04 -5.74
N GLU A 589 38.02 -14.39 -6.80
CA GLU A 589 38.37 -14.20 -8.20
C GLU A 589 37.27 -13.39 -8.90
N VAL A 590 37.58 -12.82 -10.07
CA VAL A 590 36.61 -12.06 -10.88
C VAL A 590 35.38 -12.92 -11.21
N ALA A 591 35.56 -14.23 -11.37
CA ALA A 591 34.49 -15.17 -11.69
C ALA A 591 33.57 -15.52 -10.50
N ASN A 592 33.99 -15.31 -9.24
CA ASN A 592 33.22 -15.69 -8.05
C ASN A 592 32.92 -14.51 -7.09
N MET A 593 33.38 -13.30 -7.42
CA MET A 593 33.16 -12.10 -6.63
C MET A 593 31.66 -11.77 -6.50
N ASN A 594 31.25 -11.35 -5.32
CA ASN A 594 29.92 -10.81 -5.09
C ASN A 594 29.86 -9.35 -5.51
N TYR A 595 29.18 -9.07 -6.62
CA TYR A 595 29.11 -7.73 -7.21
C TYR A 595 28.05 -6.82 -6.57
N THR A 596 27.36 -7.28 -5.51
CA THR A 596 26.30 -6.52 -4.83
C THR A 596 26.75 -5.13 -4.39
N CYS A 597 27.92 -5.01 -3.76
CA CYS A 597 28.44 -3.71 -3.31
C CYS A 597 28.70 -2.73 -4.47
N VAL A 598 29.18 -3.22 -5.61
CA VAL A 598 29.45 -2.42 -6.80
C VAL A 598 28.15 -1.88 -7.38
N VAL A 599 27.13 -2.75 -7.49
CA VAL A 599 25.82 -2.35 -8.03
C VAL A 599 25.12 -1.38 -7.09
N VAL A 600 25.05 -1.67 -5.79
CA VAL A 600 24.41 -0.80 -4.80
C VAL A 600 25.14 0.54 -4.70
N GLY A 601 26.47 0.54 -4.65
CA GLY A 601 27.28 1.75 -4.63
C GLY A 601 27.10 2.61 -5.88
N GLY A 602 27.15 1.97 -7.06
CA GLY A 602 26.92 2.63 -8.35
C GLY A 602 25.54 3.28 -8.45
N LEU A 603 24.49 2.55 -8.06
CA LEU A 603 23.12 3.09 -8.02
C LEU A 603 22.99 4.25 -7.03
N THR A 604 23.64 4.16 -5.86
CA THR A 604 23.63 5.25 -4.87
C THR A 604 24.25 6.52 -5.43
N ILE A 605 25.35 6.41 -6.19
CA ILE A 605 25.99 7.55 -6.87
C ILE A 605 25.05 8.14 -7.94
N LEU A 606 24.39 7.29 -8.74
CA LEU A 606 23.45 7.74 -9.77
C LEU A 606 22.23 8.46 -9.17
N ILE A 607 21.66 7.93 -8.08
CA ILE A 607 20.57 8.59 -7.35
C ILE A 607 21.06 9.92 -6.76
N GLY A 608 22.27 9.96 -6.21
CA GLY A 608 22.88 11.20 -5.70
C GLY A 608 23.07 12.26 -6.78
N ALA A 609 23.57 11.88 -7.96
CA ALA A 609 23.68 12.77 -9.10
C ALA A 609 22.30 13.26 -9.59
N TRP A 610 21.31 12.37 -9.59
CA TRP A 610 19.93 12.72 -9.93
C TRP A 610 19.30 13.69 -8.91
N TRP A 611 19.61 13.53 -7.62
CA TRP A 611 19.20 14.46 -6.57
C TRP A 611 19.77 15.87 -6.77
N LEU A 612 21.02 16.01 -7.21
CA LEU A 612 21.62 17.32 -7.49
C LEU A 612 20.84 18.10 -8.57
N LYS A 613 20.22 17.39 -9.52
CA LYS A 613 19.43 17.99 -10.59
C LYS A 613 17.97 18.22 -10.19
N ALA A 614 17.30 17.21 -9.63
CA ALA A 614 15.85 17.22 -9.40
C ALA A 614 15.44 17.56 -7.96
N GLY A 615 16.38 17.58 -7.01
CA GLY A 615 16.09 17.62 -5.57
C GLY A 615 15.45 18.93 -5.08
N LYS A 616 15.79 20.08 -5.68
CA LYS A 616 15.19 21.37 -5.32
C LYS A 616 13.70 21.39 -5.64
N GLU A 617 13.35 21.09 -6.89
CA GLU A 617 11.96 21.05 -7.35
C GLU A 617 11.15 19.97 -6.60
N TYR A 618 11.75 18.80 -6.37
CA TYR A 618 11.12 17.73 -5.60
C TYR A 618 10.82 18.18 -4.16
N THR A 619 11.79 18.81 -3.48
CA THR A 619 11.61 19.29 -2.10
C THR A 619 10.51 20.34 -2.00
N GLU A 620 10.46 21.29 -2.95
CA GLU A 620 9.42 22.32 -2.98
C GLU A 620 8.01 21.72 -3.16
N ARG A 621 7.85 20.75 -4.07
CA ARG A 621 6.57 20.04 -4.26
C ARG A 621 6.16 19.27 -3.01
N MET A 622 7.10 18.56 -2.38
CA MET A 622 6.84 17.81 -1.14
C MET A 622 6.49 18.71 0.04
N MET A 623 7.14 19.86 0.17
CA MET A 623 6.82 20.82 1.24
C MET A 623 5.43 21.43 1.06
N LYS A 624 5.04 21.77 -0.17
CA LYS A 624 3.68 22.23 -0.48
C LYS A 624 2.62 21.18 -0.16
N ALA A 625 2.88 19.91 -0.48
CA ALA A 625 1.98 18.81 -0.16
C ALA A 625 1.83 18.56 1.35
N LYS A 626 2.85 18.90 2.16
CA LYS A 626 2.81 18.76 3.64
C LYS A 626 2.08 19.92 4.33
N GLU A 627 1.85 21.02 3.63
CA GLU A 627 1.18 22.23 4.14
C GLU A 627 -0.30 22.31 3.75
N ALA A 628 -0.71 21.61 2.69
CA ALA A 628 -2.11 21.41 2.28
C ALA A 628 -2.77 20.32 3.13
#